data_AF-N6XW66-F1
#
_entry.id   AF-N6XW66-F1
#
_cell.length_a   1.000
_cell.length_b   1.000
_cell.length_c   1.000
_cell.angle_alpha   90.00
_cell.angle_beta   90.00
_cell.angle_gamma   90.00
#
_symmetry.space_group_name_H-M   'P 1'
#
loop_
_entity.id
_entity.type
_entity.pdbx_description
1 polymer ?
#
loop_
_entity_poly.entity_id
_entity_poly.type
_entity_poly.pdbx_seq_one_letter_code
_entity_poly.pdbx_strand_id
1 'polypeptide(L)'
;MRTDRLVLGAFLALLLMVPAILSPYYVTLLNYIGLYAMVALGLVLLTGVGGLTSFGQAAFVGLGAYTTAALTTATDLPAWLAWVGASPWLTLVAGLLITAAVAVLLGSLTLKLSGHFLPLGTIAWGISLYFLFGTMQSLGGHTGITGIPPIELFGWTLDGGGEIFYLIWAFLLLGMLTTHNLLDSREGRAIRALKG
;
A
#
# COMPACT_ATOMS: atom_id res chain seq x y z
N MET A 1 -29.48 3.46 -7.21
CA MET A 1 -28.74 4.65 -7.68
C MET A 1 -28.86 5.87 -6.76
N ARG A 2 -30.06 6.38 -6.43
CA ARG A 2 -30.21 7.61 -5.61
C ARG A 2 -29.90 7.36 -4.12
N THR A 3 -30.35 6.22 -3.58
CA THR A 3 -30.04 5.79 -2.21
C THR A 3 -28.55 5.49 -2.02
N ASP A 4 -27.90 4.83 -2.97
CA ASP A 4 -26.47 4.48 -2.90
C ASP A 4 -25.58 5.72 -2.83
N ARG A 5 -25.91 6.77 -3.59
CA ARG A 5 -25.20 8.07 -3.56
C ARG A 5 -25.39 8.79 -2.24
N LEU A 6 -26.57 8.69 -1.62
CA LEU A 6 -26.84 9.28 -0.31
C LEU A 6 -26.08 8.55 0.80
N VAL A 7 -26.03 7.21 0.74
CA VAL A 7 -25.24 6.40 1.69
C VAL A 7 -23.76 6.71 1.56
N LEU A 8 -23.23 6.78 0.34
CA LEU A 8 -21.83 7.16 0.10
C LEU A 8 -21.54 8.58 0.62
N GLY A 9 -22.43 9.55 0.33
CA GLY A 9 -22.29 10.92 0.80
C GLY A 9 -22.29 11.01 2.33
N ALA A 10 -23.20 10.29 2.99
CA ALA A 10 -23.26 10.21 4.45
C ALA A 10 -21.99 9.55 5.04
N PHE A 11 -21.49 8.49 4.41
CA PHE A 11 -20.24 7.84 4.82
C PHE A 11 -19.04 8.79 4.70
N LEU A 12 -18.89 9.50 3.58
CA LEU A 12 -17.82 10.48 3.38
C LEU A 12 -17.91 11.65 4.37
N ALA A 13 -19.11 12.15 4.65
CA ALA A 13 -19.33 13.20 5.63
C ALA A 13 -18.95 12.75 7.04
N LEU A 14 -19.35 11.53 7.44
CA LEU A 14 -18.95 10.94 8.71
C LEU A 14 -17.44 10.81 8.80
N LEU A 15 -16.81 10.30 7.73
CA LEU A 15 -15.37 10.08 7.64
C LEU A 15 -14.59 11.38 7.85
N LEU A 16 -15.04 12.48 7.22
CA LEU A 16 -14.42 13.80 7.38
C LEU A 16 -14.51 14.34 8.81
N MET A 17 -15.56 13.97 9.56
CA MET A 17 -15.75 14.42 10.94
C MET A 17 -14.97 13.58 11.96
N VAL A 18 -14.41 12.43 11.57
CA VAL A 18 -13.78 11.48 12.50
C VAL A 18 -12.67 12.12 13.36
N PRO A 19 -11.66 12.81 12.79
CA PRO A 19 -10.57 13.36 13.61
C PRO A 19 -11.00 14.50 14.53
N ALA A 20 -12.13 15.14 14.24
CA ALA A 20 -12.67 16.23 15.05
C ALA A 20 -13.51 15.74 16.24
N ILE A 21 -14.11 14.55 16.14
CA ILE A 21 -15.04 14.01 17.14
C ILE A 21 -14.38 12.94 18.01
N LEU A 22 -13.51 12.11 17.43
CA LEU A 22 -12.92 10.97 18.13
C LEU A 22 -11.60 11.33 18.82
N SER A 23 -11.28 10.57 19.87
CA SER A 23 -10.00 10.70 20.56
C SER A 23 -8.84 10.23 19.67
N PRO A 24 -7.60 10.73 19.90
CA PRO A 24 -6.43 10.36 19.11
C PRO A 24 -6.18 8.85 19.03
N TYR A 25 -6.52 8.09 20.08
CA TYR A 25 -6.43 6.63 20.10
C TYR A 25 -7.27 6.00 18.98
N TYR A 26 -8.54 6.39 18.87
CA TYR A 26 -9.45 5.84 17.85
C TYR A 26 -9.07 6.30 16.44
N VAL A 27 -8.58 7.52 16.29
CA VAL A 27 -8.07 8.02 15.01
C VAL A 27 -6.87 7.18 14.55
N THR A 28 -5.92 6.90 15.42
CA THR A 28 -4.78 6.02 15.13
C THR A 28 -5.23 4.60 14.78
N LEU A 29 -6.21 4.06 15.50
CA LEU A 29 -6.78 2.74 15.18
C LEU A 29 -7.43 2.73 13.78
N LEU A 30 -8.17 3.79 13.43
CA LEU A 30 -8.76 3.93 12.10
C LEU A 30 -7.72 4.15 11.00
N ASN A 31 -6.59 4.78 11.29
CA ASN A 31 -5.45 4.86 10.36
C ASN A 31 -4.91 3.46 10.05
N TYR A 32 -4.70 2.62 11.06
CA TYR A 32 -4.30 1.24 10.85
C TYR A 32 -5.34 0.46 10.03
N ILE A 33 -6.63 0.63 10.35
CA ILE A 33 -7.71 0.01 9.57
C ILE A 33 -7.65 0.45 8.11
N GLY A 34 -7.46 1.75 7.85
CA GLY A 34 -7.35 2.28 6.49
C GLY A 34 -6.16 1.70 5.71
N LEU A 35 -4.99 1.62 6.35
CA LEU A 35 -3.80 1.00 5.77
C LEU A 35 -4.03 -0.49 5.46
N TYR A 36 -4.52 -1.28 6.43
CA TYR A 36 -4.78 -2.70 6.22
C TYR A 36 -5.93 -2.96 5.23
N ALA A 37 -6.91 -2.07 5.15
CA ALA A 37 -7.97 -2.16 4.15
C ALA A 37 -7.42 -2.02 2.73
N MET A 38 -6.41 -1.16 2.49
CA MET A 38 -5.74 -1.10 1.18
C MET A 38 -5.05 -2.43 0.84
N VAL A 39 -4.40 -3.07 1.82
CA VAL A 39 -3.80 -4.40 1.63
C VAL A 39 -4.87 -5.44 1.32
N ALA A 40 -6.00 -5.40 2.05
CA ALA A 40 -7.13 -6.28 1.84
C ALA A 40 -7.78 -6.10 0.45
N LEU A 41 -7.84 -4.88 -0.08
CA LEU A 41 -8.31 -4.64 -1.46
C LEU A 41 -7.45 -5.39 -2.48
N GLY A 42 -6.12 -5.36 -2.33
CA GLY A 42 -5.21 -6.14 -3.18
C GLY A 42 -5.43 -7.65 -3.07
N LEU A 43 -5.69 -8.14 -1.85
CA LEU A 43 -6.05 -9.55 -1.60
C LEU A 43 -7.37 -9.93 -2.29
N VAL A 44 -8.42 -9.11 -2.16
CA VAL A 44 -9.72 -9.34 -2.80
C VAL A 44 -9.60 -9.30 -4.32
N LEU A 45 -8.77 -8.43 -4.88
CA LEU A 45 -8.51 -8.37 -6.32
C LEU A 45 -7.90 -9.67 -6.85
N LEU A 46 -6.82 -10.16 -6.24
CA LEU A 46 -6.17 -11.39 -6.71
C LEU A 46 -7.03 -12.63 -6.44
N THR A 47 -7.49 -12.79 -5.20
CA THR A 47 -8.15 -14.02 -4.74
C THR A 47 -9.64 -14.03 -5.05
N GLY A 48 -10.34 -12.92 -4.78
CA GLY A 48 -11.77 -12.82 -5.01
C GLY A 48 -12.12 -12.72 -6.49
N VAL A 49 -11.37 -11.91 -7.26
CA VAL A 49 -11.67 -11.64 -8.67
C VAL A 49 -10.82 -12.47 -9.62
N GLY A 50 -9.50 -12.48 -9.46
CA GLY A 50 -8.59 -13.23 -10.33
C GLY A 50 -8.59 -14.75 -10.10
N GLY A 51 -9.23 -15.24 -9.03
CA GLY A 51 -9.27 -16.67 -8.69
C GLY A 51 -7.94 -17.24 -8.19
N LEU A 52 -6.93 -16.39 -7.98
CA LEU A 52 -5.60 -16.77 -7.53
C LEU A 52 -5.47 -16.51 -6.03
N THR A 53 -5.42 -17.57 -5.24
CA THR A 53 -5.16 -17.49 -3.81
C THR A 53 -3.70 -17.07 -3.58
N SER A 54 -3.49 -15.87 -3.03
CA SER A 54 -2.17 -15.27 -2.84
C SER A 54 -2.12 -14.48 -1.52
N PHE A 55 -1.07 -14.70 -0.74
CA PHE A 55 -0.83 -14.07 0.56
C PHE A 55 0.45 -13.21 0.58
N GLY A 56 0.94 -12.80 -0.59
CA GLY A 56 2.21 -12.06 -0.74
C GLY A 56 2.11 -10.54 -0.50
N GLN A 57 0.93 -10.00 -0.20
CA GLN A 57 0.68 -8.55 -0.16
C GLN A 57 1.57 -7.84 0.87
N ALA A 58 1.78 -8.46 2.04
CA ALA A 58 2.67 -7.93 3.08
C ALA A 58 4.11 -7.74 2.58
N ALA A 59 4.60 -8.62 1.71
CA ALA A 59 5.93 -8.52 1.13
C ALA A 59 6.08 -7.28 0.24
N PHE A 60 5.07 -7.01 -0.60
CA PHE A 60 5.08 -5.84 -1.49
C PHE A 60 4.83 -4.53 -0.75
N VAL A 61 3.97 -4.53 0.28
CA VAL A 61 3.78 -3.38 1.16
C VAL A 61 5.09 -3.06 1.88
N GLY A 62 5.75 -4.07 2.44
CA GLY A 62 7.05 -3.91 3.09
C GLY A 62 8.10 -3.36 2.12
N LEU A 63 8.20 -3.91 0.91
CA LEU A 63 9.16 -3.46 -0.09
C LEU A 63 8.96 -1.97 -0.45
N GLY A 64 7.71 -1.55 -0.70
CA GLY A 64 7.39 -0.16 -0.98
C GLY A 64 7.70 0.77 0.20
N ALA A 65 7.32 0.36 1.41
CA ALA A 65 7.54 1.13 2.63
C ALA A 65 9.04 1.29 2.95
N TYR A 66 9.81 0.19 2.96
CA TYR A 66 11.25 0.22 3.24
C TYR A 66 12.02 0.97 2.16
N THR A 67 11.66 0.81 0.88
CA THR A 67 12.32 1.55 -0.21
C THR A 67 12.06 3.05 -0.08
N THR A 68 10.81 3.44 0.16
CA THR A 68 10.43 4.85 0.34
C THR A 68 11.12 5.44 1.57
N ALA A 69 11.09 4.74 2.70
CA ALA A 69 11.73 5.18 3.93
C ALA A 69 13.25 5.32 3.75
N ALA A 70 13.92 4.30 3.22
CA ALA A 70 15.37 4.31 3.02
C ALA A 70 15.83 5.44 2.09
N LEU A 71 15.09 5.71 0.99
CA LEU A 71 15.40 6.81 0.09
C LEU A 71 15.14 8.18 0.71
N THR A 72 14.11 8.30 1.57
CA THR A 72 13.77 9.57 2.21
C THR A 72 14.74 9.91 3.35
N THR A 73 15.27 8.90 4.04
CA THR A 73 16.24 9.09 5.13
C THR A 73 17.70 9.01 4.67
N ALA A 74 17.95 8.75 3.39
CA ALA A 74 19.32 8.65 2.86
C ALA A 74 19.98 10.04 2.79
N THR A 75 21.08 10.21 3.53
CA THR A 75 21.88 11.45 3.55
C THR A 75 22.87 11.54 2.38
N ASP A 76 23.32 10.40 1.87
CA ASP A 76 24.43 10.31 0.90
C ASP A 76 23.99 9.67 -0.43
N LEU A 77 22.92 10.19 -1.03
CA LEU A 77 22.51 9.75 -2.36
C LEU A 77 23.51 10.25 -3.41
N PRO A 78 23.86 9.44 -4.43
CA PRO A 78 24.65 9.90 -5.57
C PRO A 78 24.05 11.18 -6.17
N ALA A 79 24.88 12.11 -6.66
CA ALA A 79 24.41 13.41 -7.14
C ALA A 79 23.31 13.31 -8.21
N TRP A 80 23.35 12.28 -9.05
CA TRP A 80 22.32 12.02 -10.08
C TRP A 80 20.99 11.47 -9.53
N LEU A 81 20.94 11.06 -8.25
CA LEU A 81 19.77 10.52 -7.56
C LEU A 81 19.30 11.40 -6.38
N ALA A 82 20.09 12.40 -5.98
CA ALA A 82 19.80 13.26 -4.83
C ALA A 82 18.44 13.99 -4.94
N TRP A 83 18.00 14.30 -6.16
CA TRP A 83 16.69 14.90 -6.42
C TRP A 83 15.52 13.99 -6.01
N VAL A 84 15.70 12.67 -6.00
CA VAL A 84 14.66 11.72 -5.58
C VAL A 84 14.43 11.81 -4.07
N GLY A 85 15.49 11.98 -3.28
CA GLY A 85 15.42 12.15 -1.83
C GLY A 85 14.90 13.52 -1.38
N ALA A 86 14.76 14.49 -2.29
CA ALA A 86 14.33 15.84 -1.97
C ALA A 86 12.86 15.95 -1.54
N SER A 87 12.02 14.94 -1.84
CA SER A 87 10.61 14.94 -1.45
C SER A 87 10.09 13.54 -1.14
N PRO A 88 9.33 13.35 -0.04
CA PRO A 88 8.66 12.07 0.27
C PRO A 88 7.77 11.54 -0.86
N TRP A 89 7.26 12.42 -1.73
CA TRP A 89 6.43 12.05 -2.88
C TRP A 89 7.24 11.39 -3.99
N LEU A 90 8.47 11.87 -4.23
CA LEU A 90 9.35 11.31 -5.26
C LEU A 90 9.90 9.95 -4.81
N THR A 91 10.27 9.84 -3.54
CA THR A 91 10.68 8.56 -2.96
C THR A 91 9.54 7.54 -2.97
N LEU A 92 8.29 7.97 -2.74
CA LEU A 92 7.10 7.11 -2.86
C LEU A 92 6.94 6.57 -4.29
N VAL A 93 7.07 7.42 -5.32
CA VAL A 93 7.00 6.98 -6.72
C VAL A 93 8.13 6.00 -7.02
N ALA A 94 9.36 6.28 -6.58
CA ALA A 94 10.48 5.35 -6.74
C ALA A 94 10.21 4.00 -6.04
N GLY A 95 9.67 4.04 -4.82
CA GLY A 95 9.25 2.85 -4.06
C GLY A 95 8.19 2.03 -4.78
N LEU A 96 7.18 2.69 -5.38
CA LEU A 96 6.15 2.04 -6.19
C LEU A 96 6.74 1.38 -7.45
N LEU A 97 7.65 2.06 -8.15
CA LEU A 97 8.30 1.51 -9.35
C LEU A 97 9.18 0.30 -9.04
N ILE A 98 9.97 0.38 -7.96
CA ILE A 98 10.80 -0.74 -7.49
C ILE A 98 9.91 -1.91 -7.06
N THR A 99 8.82 -1.63 -6.33
CA THR A 99 7.86 -2.65 -5.92
C THR A 99 7.19 -3.30 -7.11
N ALA A 100 6.80 -2.53 -8.13
CA ALA A 100 6.22 -3.05 -9.37
C ALA A 100 7.22 -3.94 -10.13
N ALA A 101 8.48 -3.52 -10.25
CA ALA A 101 9.52 -4.31 -10.91
C ALA A 101 9.74 -5.65 -10.21
N VAL A 102 9.85 -5.65 -8.88
CA VAL A 102 9.99 -6.87 -8.08
C VAL A 102 8.71 -7.71 -8.13
N ALA A 103 7.52 -7.10 -8.12
CA ALA A 103 6.25 -7.81 -8.26
C ALA A 103 6.13 -8.52 -9.62
N VAL A 104 6.59 -7.91 -10.70
CA VAL A 104 6.66 -8.56 -12.02
C VAL A 104 7.63 -9.73 -11.98
N LEU A 105 8.82 -9.55 -11.39
CA LEU A 105 9.82 -10.62 -11.29
C LEU A 105 9.27 -11.80 -10.47
N LEU A 106 8.85 -11.56 -9.23
CA LEU A 106 8.34 -12.60 -8.33
C LEU A 106 7.05 -13.21 -8.85
N GLY A 107 6.16 -12.40 -9.42
CA GLY A 107 4.93 -12.84 -10.09
C GLY A 107 5.22 -13.79 -11.24
N SER A 108 6.19 -13.46 -12.12
CA SER A 108 6.56 -14.32 -13.24
C SER A 108 7.10 -15.70 -12.83
N LEU A 109 7.68 -15.80 -11.63
CA LEU A 109 8.19 -17.04 -11.06
C LEU A 109 7.08 -17.82 -10.34
N THR A 110 6.28 -17.15 -9.53
CA THR A 110 5.26 -17.76 -8.66
C THR A 110 3.99 -18.16 -9.41
N LEU A 111 3.56 -17.40 -10.41
CA LEU A 111 2.35 -17.71 -11.20
C LEU A 111 2.48 -18.96 -12.07
N LYS A 112 3.69 -19.53 -12.18
CA LYS A 112 3.92 -20.85 -12.80
C LYS A 112 3.49 -22.00 -11.88
N LEU A 113 3.31 -21.74 -10.60
CA LEU A 113 2.82 -22.71 -9.62
C LEU A 113 1.31 -22.84 -9.72
N SER A 114 0.77 -24.05 -9.54
CA SER A 114 -0.66 -24.33 -9.63
C SER A 114 -1.19 -24.95 -8.34
N GLY A 115 -2.50 -24.83 -8.15
CA GLY A 115 -3.20 -25.36 -6.97
C GLY A 115 -2.67 -24.77 -5.67
N HIS A 116 -2.41 -25.64 -4.68
CA HIS A 116 -1.99 -25.23 -3.34
C HIS A 116 -0.56 -24.66 -3.27
N PHE A 117 0.26 -24.88 -4.30
CA PHE A 117 1.65 -24.39 -4.31
C PHE A 117 1.75 -22.88 -4.51
N LEU A 118 0.78 -22.26 -5.19
CA LEU A 118 0.78 -20.81 -5.41
C LEU A 118 0.66 -20.04 -4.08
N PRO A 119 -0.38 -20.28 -3.23
CA PRO A 119 -0.45 -19.68 -1.90
C PRO A 119 0.80 -19.91 -1.06
N LEU A 120 1.29 -21.16 -0.99
CA LEU A 120 2.46 -21.52 -0.20
C LEU A 120 3.71 -20.75 -0.66
N GLY A 121 3.90 -20.61 -1.97
CA GLY A 121 5.00 -19.83 -2.53
C GLY A 121 4.90 -18.34 -2.17
N THR A 122 3.70 -17.77 -2.18
CA THR A 122 3.51 -16.35 -1.81
C THR A 122 3.74 -16.09 -0.32
N ILE A 123 3.36 -17.03 0.54
CA ILE A 123 3.68 -17.00 1.99
C ILE A 123 5.18 -17.08 2.18
N ALA A 124 5.86 -17.98 1.47
CA ALA A 124 7.32 -18.11 1.53
C ALA A 124 8.01 -16.79 1.17
N TRP A 125 7.59 -16.12 0.08
CA TRP A 125 8.10 -14.78 -0.25
C TRP A 125 7.86 -13.74 0.84
N GLY A 126 6.66 -13.73 1.42
CA GLY A 126 6.31 -12.84 2.54
C GLY A 126 7.27 -13.01 3.72
N ILE A 127 7.50 -14.25 4.13
CA ILE A 127 8.39 -14.60 5.25
C ILE A 127 9.85 -14.31 4.90
N SER A 128 10.30 -14.68 3.69
CA SER A 128 11.68 -14.45 3.24
C SER A 128 12.03 -12.97 3.20
N LEU A 129 11.15 -12.12 2.65
CA LEU A 129 11.38 -10.68 2.61
C LEU A 129 11.31 -10.05 4.01
N TYR A 130 10.40 -10.51 4.87
CA TYR A 130 10.36 -10.09 6.28
C TYR A 130 11.69 -10.35 6.99
N PHE A 131 12.25 -11.57 6.88
CA PHE A 131 13.55 -11.87 7.48
C PHE A 131 14.70 -11.12 6.83
N LEU A 132 14.66 -10.91 5.52
CA LEU A 132 15.66 -10.13 4.80
C LEU A 132 15.73 -8.71 5.35
N PHE A 133 14.59 -8.02 5.45
CA PHE A 133 14.53 -6.67 6.01
C PHE A 133 14.96 -6.63 7.48
N GLY A 134 14.54 -7.62 8.28
CA GLY A 134 14.91 -7.72 9.69
C GLY A 134 16.41 -7.97 9.92
N THR A 135 17.09 -8.64 8.99
CA THR A 135 18.54 -8.94 9.07
C THR A 135 19.40 -7.77 8.58
N MET A 136 18.87 -6.94 7.67
CA MET A 136 19.63 -5.83 7.10
C MET A 136 19.69 -4.64 8.06
N GLN A 137 20.87 -4.45 8.66
CA GLN A 137 21.14 -3.34 9.58
C GLN A 137 20.97 -1.96 8.91
N SER A 138 21.24 -1.87 7.60
CA SER A 138 21.03 -0.64 6.81
C SER A 138 19.56 -0.20 6.74
N LEU A 139 18.61 -1.12 6.95
CA LEU A 139 17.18 -0.83 7.00
C LEU A 139 16.67 -0.71 8.46
N GLY A 140 17.57 -0.65 9.44
CA GLY A 140 17.25 -0.61 10.87
C GLY A 140 16.83 -1.96 11.48
N GLY A 141 17.00 -3.05 10.72
CA GLY A 141 16.69 -4.41 11.17
C GLY A 141 15.25 -4.57 11.66
N HIS A 142 15.05 -5.26 12.78
CA HIS A 142 13.73 -5.47 13.38
C HIS A 142 13.08 -4.20 13.96
N THR A 143 13.85 -3.14 14.21
CA THR A 143 13.32 -1.85 14.69
C THR A 143 12.77 -1.01 13.53
N GLY A 144 13.20 -1.28 12.30
CA GLY A 144 12.85 -0.50 11.12
C GLY A 144 13.57 0.85 11.05
N ILE A 145 13.17 1.67 10.07
CA ILE A 145 13.79 2.97 9.80
C ILE A 145 13.09 4.07 10.61
N THR A 146 13.86 4.82 11.38
CA THR A 146 13.38 5.95 12.20
C THR A 146 13.74 7.30 11.59
N GLY A 147 13.08 8.38 12.03
CA GLY A 147 13.41 9.73 11.59
C GLY A 147 12.93 10.04 10.17
N ILE A 148 11.88 9.35 9.71
CA ILE A 148 11.23 9.65 8.42
C ILE A 148 10.57 11.03 8.53
N PRO A 149 10.94 12.00 7.69
CA PRO A 149 10.33 13.32 7.67
C PRO A 149 8.80 13.23 7.44
N PRO A 150 8.01 14.09 8.09
CA PRO A 150 6.57 14.15 7.85
C PRO A 150 6.28 14.52 6.39
N ILE A 151 5.11 14.10 5.90
CA ILE A 151 4.70 14.37 4.52
C ILE A 151 4.19 15.80 4.44
N GLU A 152 4.66 16.56 3.45
CA GLU A 152 4.15 17.90 3.16
C GLU A 152 3.21 17.89 1.95
N LEU A 153 2.03 18.48 2.09
CA LEU A 153 1.04 18.70 1.02
C LEU A 153 0.82 20.19 0.84
N PHE A 154 1.21 20.73 -0.32
CA PHE A 154 0.97 22.14 -0.67
C PHE A 154 1.47 23.15 0.40
N GLY A 155 2.55 22.82 1.10
CA GLY A 155 3.12 23.63 2.18
C GLY A 155 2.54 23.36 3.58
N TRP A 156 1.61 22.41 3.72
CA TRP A 156 1.14 21.91 5.02
C TRP A 156 1.81 20.59 5.37
N THR A 157 2.50 20.58 6.49
CA THR A 157 3.15 19.40 7.07
C THR A 157 2.12 18.56 7.83
N LEU A 158 1.97 17.29 7.45
CA LEU A 158 1.08 16.31 8.07
C LEU A 158 1.83 15.57 9.17
N ASP A 159 1.93 16.18 10.35
CA ASP A 159 2.65 15.61 11.50
C ASP A 159 1.67 14.96 12.49
N GLY A 160 0.41 15.40 12.49
CA GLY A 160 -0.62 14.86 13.36
C GLY A 160 -1.24 13.55 12.85
N GLY A 161 -1.54 12.63 13.77
CA GLY A 161 -2.31 11.41 13.47
C GLY A 161 -3.68 11.69 12.83
N GLY A 162 -4.32 12.81 13.17
CA GLY A 162 -5.56 13.26 12.55
C GLY A 162 -5.39 13.90 11.18
N GLU A 163 -4.22 14.42 10.85
CA GLU A 163 -3.92 15.02 9.56
C GLU A 163 -3.62 13.94 8.53
N ILE A 164 -2.75 12.99 8.89
CA ILE A 164 -2.43 11.84 8.03
C ILE A 164 -3.63 10.91 7.79
N PHE A 165 -4.62 10.94 8.70
CA PHE A 165 -5.89 10.22 8.53
C PHE A 165 -6.55 10.55 7.20
N TYR A 166 -6.68 11.83 6.86
CA TYR A 166 -7.33 12.23 5.62
C TYR A 166 -6.58 11.69 4.40
N LEU A 167 -5.24 11.66 4.47
CA LEU A 167 -4.42 11.16 3.37
C LEU A 167 -4.58 9.64 3.19
N ILE A 168 -4.50 8.87 4.28
CA ILE A 168 -4.67 7.41 4.26
C ILE A 168 -6.03 7.05 3.66
N TRP A 169 -7.09 7.68 4.16
CA TRP A 169 -8.45 7.40 3.70
C TRP A 169 -8.72 7.90 2.28
N ALA A 170 -8.11 9.02 1.86
CA ALA A 170 -8.17 9.47 0.48
C ALA A 170 -7.54 8.45 -0.48
N PHE A 171 -6.37 7.91 -0.14
CA PHE A 171 -5.74 6.83 -0.93
C PHE A 171 -6.54 5.54 -0.92
N LEU A 172 -7.15 5.16 0.21
CA LEU A 172 -8.03 4.00 0.27
C LEU A 172 -9.25 4.17 -0.65
N LEU A 173 -9.93 5.32 -0.58
CA LEU A 173 -11.08 5.62 -1.43
C LEU A 173 -10.70 5.67 -2.92
N LEU A 174 -9.54 6.26 -3.24
CA LEU A 174 -9.00 6.25 -4.60
C LEU A 174 -8.68 4.83 -5.06
N GLY A 175 -8.10 3.99 -4.18
CA GLY A 175 -7.86 2.57 -4.43
C GLY A 175 -9.15 1.80 -4.69
N MET A 176 -10.21 2.04 -3.91
CA MET A 176 -11.52 1.46 -4.14
C MET A 176 -12.13 1.91 -5.47
N LEU A 177 -12.06 3.21 -5.79
CA LEU A 177 -12.61 3.77 -7.02
C LEU A 177 -11.87 3.23 -8.27
N THR A 178 -10.55 3.23 -8.23
CA THR A 178 -9.72 2.69 -9.32
C THR A 178 -9.95 1.19 -9.49
N THR A 179 -10.06 0.44 -8.40
CA THR A 179 -10.42 -0.98 -8.43
C THR A 179 -11.81 -1.19 -9.04
N HIS A 180 -12.81 -0.44 -8.61
CA HIS A 180 -14.16 -0.51 -9.16
C HIS A 180 -14.16 -0.27 -10.68
N ASN A 181 -13.51 0.82 -11.12
CA ASN A 181 -13.41 1.17 -12.54
C ASN A 181 -12.62 0.13 -13.35
N LEU A 182 -11.54 -0.41 -12.78
CA LEU A 182 -10.76 -1.48 -13.40
C LEU A 182 -11.61 -2.73 -13.59
N LEU A 183 -12.39 -3.11 -12.59
CA LEU A 183 -13.21 -4.32 -12.64
C LEU A 183 -14.39 -4.22 -13.62
N ASP A 184 -14.81 -3.01 -13.97
CA ASP A 184 -15.83 -2.75 -15.00
C ASP A 184 -15.23 -2.57 -16.41
N SER A 185 -13.91 -2.38 -16.52
CA SER A 185 -13.20 -2.18 -17.78
C SER A 185 -13.04 -3.48 -18.59
N ARG A 186 -12.47 -3.38 -19.81
CA ARG A 186 -12.19 -4.54 -20.67
C ARG A 186 -11.21 -5.49 -20.00
N GLU A 187 -10.19 -4.93 -19.37
CA GLU A 187 -9.14 -5.60 -18.62
C GLU A 187 -9.73 -6.31 -17.40
N GLY A 188 -10.64 -5.66 -16.66
CA GLY A 188 -11.36 -6.29 -15.55
C GLY A 188 -12.15 -7.52 -15.95
N ARG A 189 -12.81 -7.48 -17.12
CA ARG A 189 -13.51 -8.66 -17.67
C ARG A 189 -12.54 -9.78 -18.03
N ALA A 190 -11.35 -9.46 -18.54
CA ALA A 190 -10.31 -10.45 -18.79
C ALA A 190 -9.78 -11.08 -17.48
N ILE A 191 -9.57 -10.28 -16.43
CA ILE A 191 -9.18 -10.79 -15.10
C ILE A 191 -10.24 -11.74 -14.54
N ARG A 192 -11.53 -11.37 -14.65
CA ARG A 192 -12.64 -12.23 -14.22
C ARG A 192 -12.70 -13.55 -14.97
N ALA A 193 -12.28 -13.59 -16.24
CA ALA A 193 -12.25 -14.82 -17.04
C ALA A 193 -11.10 -15.78 -16.63
N LEU A 194 -10.11 -15.32 -15.84
CA LEU A 194 -9.08 -16.21 -15.27
C LEU A 194 -9.64 -17.09 -14.16
N LYS A 195 -10.67 -16.61 -13.47
CA LYS A 195 -11.46 -17.39 -12.52
C LYS A 195 -12.37 -18.28 -13.37
N GLY A 196 -11.85 -19.46 -13.70
CA GLY A 196 -12.43 -20.43 -14.65
C GLY A 196 -13.95 -20.53 -14.65
#